data_AF-A0A2D6P6J3-F1
#
_entry.id   AF-A0A2D6P6J3-F1
#
_cell.length_a   1.000
_cell.length_b   1.000
_cell.length_c   1.000
_cell.angle_alpha   90.00
_cell.angle_beta   90.00
_cell.angle_gamma   90.00
#
_symmetry.space_group_name_H-M   'P 1'
#
loop_
_entity.id
_entity.type
_entity.pdbx_description
1 polymer ?
#
loop_
_entity_poly.entity_id
_entity_poly.type
_entity_poly.pdbx_seq_one_letter_code
_entity_poly.pdbx_strand_id
1 'polypeptide(L)'
;MITEEYLKNHLITAFYIDNERRNIEIHCRDEDGTKVIPTVIQHDKNHPYFQALTKFISEDELLDITHDRKKVERRHFERQVVKIAKKEGLIFDAKDYLANVQKSPEQVAVILKFFLSYFIEGKFDKEKDKELLFALKLELFEYETIKKSDNSKYKSLIRKAQSPYEVLKYAVEIIEYENQKKDTSQET
;
A
#
# COMPACT_ATOMS: atom_id res chain seq x y z
N MET A 1 3.10 40.30 -18.44
CA MET A 1 3.73 39.59 -19.58
C MET A 1 5.04 39.00 -19.08
N ILE A 2 5.47 37.84 -19.59
CA ILE A 2 6.77 37.25 -19.23
C ILE A 2 7.87 38.10 -19.86
N THR A 3 8.47 38.98 -19.05
CA THR A 3 9.62 39.81 -19.41
C THR A 3 10.78 39.48 -18.48
N GLU A 4 12.01 39.79 -18.92
CA GLU A 4 13.21 39.58 -18.11
C GLU A 4 13.15 40.31 -16.76
N GLU A 5 12.65 41.54 -16.75
CA GLU A 5 12.48 42.34 -15.53
C GLU A 5 11.48 41.69 -14.56
N TYR A 6 10.38 41.16 -15.08
CA TYR A 6 9.38 40.47 -14.26
C TYR A 6 9.95 39.15 -13.70
N LEU A 7 10.61 38.34 -14.53
CA LEU A 7 11.19 37.06 -14.11
C LEU A 7 12.26 37.27 -13.02
N LYS A 8 13.09 38.31 -13.11
CA LYS A 8 14.15 38.59 -12.14
C LYS A 8 13.66 38.67 -10.69
N ASN A 9 12.49 39.25 -10.48
CA ASN A 9 11.95 39.50 -9.14
C ASN A 9 10.87 38.48 -8.73
N HIS A 10 10.23 37.83 -9.69
CA HIS A 10 9.03 37.03 -9.44
C HIS A 10 9.18 35.54 -9.78
N LEU A 11 10.23 35.11 -10.50
CA LEU A 11 10.42 33.71 -10.88
C LEU A 11 10.59 32.81 -9.63
N ILE A 12 9.79 31.75 -9.56
CA ILE A 12 9.88 30.73 -8.51
C ILE A 12 10.52 29.47 -9.08
N THR A 13 10.01 28.97 -10.20
CA THR A 13 10.50 27.76 -10.87
C THR A 13 9.94 27.67 -12.29
N ALA A 14 10.54 26.81 -13.11
CA ALA A 14 10.00 26.39 -14.40
C ALA A 14 10.29 24.91 -14.62
N PHE A 15 9.42 24.20 -15.33
CA PHE A 15 9.59 22.77 -15.63
C PHE A 15 8.80 22.37 -16.88
N TYR A 16 9.22 21.29 -17.53
CA TYR A 16 8.47 20.70 -18.64
C TYR A 16 7.23 19.98 -18.12
N ILE A 17 6.08 20.20 -18.78
CA ILE A 17 4.79 19.59 -18.41
C ILE A 17 4.41 18.39 -19.28
N ASP A 18 5.09 18.18 -20.40
CA ASP A 18 4.89 17.03 -21.27
C ASP A 18 6.17 16.19 -21.42
N ASN A 19 6.00 14.94 -21.83
CA ASN A 19 7.11 14.00 -21.99
C ASN A 19 8.00 14.33 -23.20
N GLU A 20 7.46 15.04 -24.17
CA GLU A 20 8.12 15.44 -25.41
C GLU A 20 8.96 16.71 -25.24
N ARG A 21 8.88 17.34 -24.05
CA ARG A 21 9.58 18.58 -23.66
C ARG A 21 9.24 19.76 -24.58
N ARG A 22 7.97 19.84 -25.01
CA ARG A 22 7.47 20.88 -25.93
C ARG A 22 6.92 22.09 -25.21
N ASN A 23 6.41 21.92 -24.00
CA ASN A 23 5.77 22.97 -23.22
C ASN A 23 6.42 23.07 -21.83
N ILE A 24 6.63 24.31 -21.41
CA ILE A 24 7.25 24.68 -20.13
C ILE A 24 6.22 25.48 -19.35
N GLU A 25 5.96 25.08 -18.12
CA GLU A 25 5.16 25.87 -17.20
C GLU A 25 6.11 26.66 -16.28
N ILE A 26 5.94 27.98 -16.27
CA ILE A 26 6.68 28.92 -15.44
C ILE A 26 5.79 29.34 -14.29
N HIS A 27 6.29 29.24 -13.07
CA HIS A 27 5.63 29.72 -11.88
C HIS A 27 6.28 31.02 -11.43
N CYS A 28 5.51 32.10 -11.45
CA CYS A 28 5.91 33.40 -10.91
C CYS A 28 5.06 33.78 -9.71
N ARG A 29 5.60 34.58 -8.81
CA ARG A 29 4.83 35.25 -7.76
C ARG A 29 4.09 36.46 -8.37
N ASP A 30 2.89 36.76 -7.90
CA ASP A 30 2.23 38.04 -8.24
C ASP A 30 3.01 39.24 -7.68
N GLU A 31 2.63 40.45 -8.09
CA GLU A 31 3.29 41.70 -7.68
C GLU A 31 3.26 41.89 -6.15
N ASP A 32 2.19 41.43 -5.50
CA ASP A 32 1.99 41.47 -4.06
C ASP A 32 2.66 40.30 -3.31
N GLY A 33 3.21 39.31 -4.04
CA GLY A 33 3.87 38.13 -3.49
C GLY A 33 2.96 37.09 -2.80
N THR A 34 1.64 37.22 -2.91
CA THR A 34 0.65 36.38 -2.23
C THR A 34 0.21 35.16 -3.04
N LYS A 35 0.28 35.23 -4.38
CA LYS A 35 -0.20 34.17 -5.27
C LYS A 35 0.91 33.67 -6.18
N VAL A 36 0.77 32.43 -6.61
CA VAL A 36 1.59 31.85 -7.67
C VAL A 36 0.77 31.86 -8.96
N ILE A 37 1.32 32.51 -9.99
CA ILE A 37 0.74 32.61 -11.33
C ILE A 37 1.48 31.63 -12.24
N PRO A 38 0.82 30.56 -12.70
CA PRO A 38 1.38 29.67 -13.72
C PRO A 38 1.23 30.30 -15.11
N THR A 39 2.26 30.14 -15.95
CA THR A 39 2.21 30.54 -17.36
C THR A 39 2.86 29.45 -18.22
N VAL A 40 2.14 28.95 -19.21
CA VAL A 40 2.66 27.93 -20.14
C VAL A 40 3.25 28.60 -21.37
N ILE A 41 4.47 28.24 -21.71
CA ILE A 41 5.15 28.66 -22.94
C ILE A 41 5.61 27.43 -23.74
N GLN A 42 5.84 27.60 -25.04
CA GLN A 42 6.46 26.56 -25.85
C GLN A 42 7.98 26.61 -25.71
N HIS A 43 8.62 25.45 -25.79
CA HIS A 43 10.05 25.31 -25.92
C HIS A 43 10.47 25.65 -27.36
N ASP A 44 10.61 26.94 -27.63
CA ASP A 44 11.08 27.49 -28.90
C ASP A 44 12.22 28.49 -28.65
N LYS A 45 13.42 28.18 -29.14
CA LYS A 45 14.63 28.98 -28.95
C LYS A 45 14.53 30.38 -29.57
N ASN A 46 13.61 30.58 -30.51
CA ASN A 46 13.37 31.88 -31.15
C ASN A 46 12.28 32.69 -30.43
N HIS A 47 11.50 32.08 -29.52
CA HIS A 47 10.40 32.76 -28.86
C HIS A 47 10.92 33.71 -27.75
N PRO A 48 10.48 34.98 -27.70
CA PRO A 48 10.98 35.96 -26.72
C PRO A 48 10.85 35.51 -25.26
N TYR A 49 9.76 34.81 -24.91
CA TYR A 49 9.55 34.29 -23.55
C TYR A 49 10.54 33.20 -23.17
N PHE A 50 10.91 32.32 -24.11
CA PHE A 50 11.90 31.29 -23.84
C PHE A 50 13.29 31.91 -23.67
N GLN A 51 13.65 32.87 -24.54
CA GLN A 51 14.91 33.62 -24.42
C GLN A 51 15.00 34.42 -23.11
N ALA A 52 13.88 34.92 -22.60
CA ALA A 52 13.85 35.58 -21.29
C ALA A 52 14.05 34.57 -20.14
N LEU A 53 13.43 33.38 -20.23
CA LEU A 53 13.56 32.32 -19.23
C LEU A 53 15.00 31.78 -19.15
N THR A 54 15.65 31.56 -20.29
CA THR A 54 16.98 30.94 -20.34
C THR A 54 18.10 31.81 -19.77
N LYS A 55 17.82 33.09 -19.47
CA LYS A 55 18.72 33.96 -18.71
C LYS A 55 18.76 33.65 -17.21
N PHE A 56 17.77 32.94 -16.68
CA PHE A 56 17.62 32.61 -15.26
C PHE A 56 17.69 31.12 -14.96
N ILE A 57 17.24 30.28 -15.91
CA ILE A 57 17.24 28.83 -15.79
C ILE A 57 17.78 28.25 -17.09
N SER A 58 18.91 27.56 -17.01
CA SER A 58 19.49 26.85 -18.15
C SER A 58 18.62 25.67 -18.60
N GLU A 59 18.81 25.19 -19.83
CA GLU A 59 18.09 23.99 -20.32
C GLU A 59 18.39 22.75 -19.46
N ASP A 60 19.63 22.61 -18.96
CA ASP A 60 20.01 21.50 -18.08
C ASP A 60 19.34 21.62 -16.70
N GLU A 61 19.34 22.80 -16.09
CA GLU A 61 18.60 23.04 -14.84
C GLU A 61 17.10 22.77 -15.00
N LEU A 62 16.52 23.15 -16.15
CA LEU A 62 15.12 22.87 -16.45
C LEU A 62 14.84 21.36 -16.50
N LEU A 63 15.78 20.55 -17.00
CA LEU A 63 15.68 19.09 -16.98
C LEU A 63 15.78 18.52 -15.57
N ASP A 64 16.72 19.02 -14.77
CA ASP A 64 16.93 18.57 -13.39
C ASP A 64 15.72 18.90 -12.52
N ILE A 65 15.20 20.14 -12.59
CA ILE A 65 13.98 20.57 -11.90
C ILE A 65 12.80 19.68 -12.32
N THR A 66 12.65 19.43 -13.63
CA THR A 66 11.57 18.57 -14.15
C THR A 66 11.69 17.15 -13.60
N HIS A 67 12.89 16.58 -13.59
CA HIS A 67 13.13 15.23 -13.08
C HIS A 67 12.78 15.12 -11.60
N ASP A 68 13.28 16.05 -10.79
CA ASP A 68 13.04 16.06 -9.35
C ASP A 68 11.57 16.25 -9.02
N ARG A 69 10.88 17.13 -9.77
CA ARG A 69 9.44 17.33 -9.66
C ARG A 69 8.68 16.04 -9.96
N LYS A 70 8.94 15.37 -11.10
CA LYS A 70 8.30 14.09 -11.45
C LYS A 70 8.54 13.02 -10.38
N LYS A 71 9.74 12.98 -9.79
CA LYS A 71 10.08 12.05 -8.70
C LYS A 71 9.29 12.35 -7.42
N VAL A 72 9.05 13.63 -7.11
CA VAL A 72 8.24 14.04 -5.95
C VAL A 72 6.76 13.76 -6.20
N GLU A 73 6.22 14.15 -7.35
CA GLU A 73 4.83 13.90 -7.76
C GLU A 73 4.49 12.41 -7.72
N ARG A 74 5.36 11.56 -8.29
CA ARG A 74 5.21 10.11 -8.21
C ARG A 74 5.12 9.61 -6.77
N ARG A 75 6.01 10.08 -5.89
CA ARG A 75 5.98 9.72 -4.46
C ARG A 75 4.72 10.21 -3.75
N HIS A 76 4.13 11.34 -4.15
CA HIS A 76 2.85 11.79 -3.60
C HIS A 76 1.68 10.94 -4.11
N PHE A 77 1.67 10.64 -5.40
CA PHE A 77 0.68 9.78 -6.02
C PHE A 77 0.67 8.38 -5.39
N GLU A 78 1.83 7.72 -5.31
CA GLU A 78 1.98 6.40 -4.67
C GLU A 78 1.45 6.41 -3.23
N ARG A 79 1.77 7.46 -2.44
CA ARG A 79 1.26 7.60 -1.07
C ARG A 79 -0.26 7.77 -1.02
N GLN A 80 -0.85 8.53 -1.94
CA GLN A 80 -2.30 8.68 -2.01
C GLN A 80 -2.98 7.38 -2.41
N VAL A 81 -2.46 6.68 -3.42
CA VAL A 81 -2.97 5.38 -3.87
C VAL A 81 -2.94 4.37 -2.72
N VAL A 82 -1.83 4.26 -1.98
CA VAL A 82 -1.74 3.36 -0.81
C VAL A 82 -2.76 3.74 0.27
N LYS A 83 -2.95 5.04 0.55
CA LYS A 83 -3.95 5.49 1.54
C LYS A 83 -5.37 5.13 1.12
N ILE A 84 -5.73 5.36 -0.13
CA ILE A 84 -7.04 5.01 -0.69
C ILE A 84 -7.24 3.50 -0.63
N ALA A 85 -6.25 2.73 -1.11
CA ALA A 85 -6.31 1.27 -1.10
C ALA A 85 -6.43 0.69 0.33
N LYS A 86 -5.73 1.26 1.32
CA LYS A 86 -5.93 0.87 2.74
C LYS A 86 -7.34 1.22 3.23
N LYS A 87 -7.83 2.42 2.92
CA LYS A 87 -9.18 2.88 3.31
C LYS A 87 -10.27 1.98 2.73
N GLU A 88 -10.13 1.57 1.47
CA GLU A 88 -11.08 0.71 0.76
C GLU A 88 -10.89 -0.79 1.08
N GLY A 89 -9.89 -1.15 1.89
CA GLY A 89 -9.61 -2.54 2.22
C GLY A 89 -9.11 -3.35 1.03
N LEU A 90 -8.32 -2.75 0.14
CA LEU A 90 -7.65 -3.42 -0.99
C LEU A 90 -6.23 -3.87 -0.65
N ILE A 91 -5.57 -3.17 0.28
CA ILE A 91 -4.24 -3.52 0.79
C ILE A 91 -4.35 -3.71 2.30
N PHE A 92 -3.85 -4.84 2.78
CA PHE A 92 -3.90 -5.23 4.18
C PHE A 92 -2.50 -5.34 4.74
N ASP A 93 -2.30 -4.80 5.95
CA ASP A 93 -1.17 -5.18 6.80
C ASP A 93 -1.73 -6.05 7.93
N ALA A 94 -1.44 -7.35 7.89
CA ALA A 94 -2.02 -8.32 8.83
C ALA A 94 -1.75 -7.94 10.30
N LYS A 95 -0.61 -7.30 10.59
CA LYS A 95 -0.25 -6.89 11.96
C LYS A 95 -1.07 -5.70 12.44
N ASP A 96 -1.23 -4.67 11.60
CA ASP A 96 -2.00 -3.47 11.94
C ASP A 96 -3.48 -3.80 12.19
N TYR A 97 -4.04 -4.72 11.40
CA TYR A 97 -5.45 -5.11 11.50
C TYR A 97 -5.71 -5.95 12.75
N LEU A 98 -4.86 -6.94 13.05
CA LEU A 98 -4.97 -7.74 14.27
C LEU A 98 -4.85 -6.88 15.54
N ALA A 99 -4.01 -5.83 15.51
CA ALA A 99 -3.88 -4.91 16.64
C ALA A 99 -5.08 -3.95 16.83
N ASN A 100 -5.91 -3.74 15.78
CA ASN A 100 -7.00 -2.76 15.79
C ASN A 100 -8.37 -3.35 15.43
N VAL A 101 -8.56 -4.66 15.58
CA VAL A 101 -9.79 -5.41 15.23
C VAL A 101 -11.08 -4.69 15.70
N GLN A 102 -11.07 -4.10 16.90
CA GLN A 102 -12.23 -3.43 17.48
C GLN A 102 -12.61 -2.12 16.78
N LYS A 103 -11.70 -1.49 16.04
CA LYS A 103 -11.90 -0.19 15.38
C LYS A 103 -12.39 -0.31 13.93
N SER A 104 -12.36 -1.49 13.32
CA SER A 104 -12.80 -1.65 11.94
C SER A 104 -13.47 -3.01 11.67
N PRO A 105 -14.72 -3.21 12.14
CA PRO A 105 -15.46 -4.45 11.92
C PRO A 105 -15.69 -4.76 10.44
N GLU A 106 -15.94 -3.74 9.60
CA GLU A 106 -16.16 -3.88 8.16
C GLU A 106 -14.94 -4.47 7.45
N GLN A 107 -13.75 -4.01 7.82
CA GLN A 107 -12.48 -4.50 7.30
C GLN A 107 -12.21 -5.96 7.69
N VAL A 108 -12.48 -6.31 8.94
CA VAL A 108 -12.39 -7.70 9.42
C VAL A 108 -13.41 -8.58 8.70
N ALA A 109 -14.62 -8.06 8.45
CA ALA A 109 -15.66 -8.78 7.69
C ALA A 109 -15.23 -9.06 6.25
N VAL A 110 -14.49 -8.17 5.59
CA VAL A 110 -13.93 -8.41 4.24
C VAL A 110 -12.91 -9.56 4.27
N ILE A 111 -11.98 -9.54 5.22
CA ILE A 111 -10.98 -10.61 5.40
C ILE A 111 -11.68 -11.94 5.68
N LEU A 112 -12.65 -11.93 6.58
CA LEU A 112 -13.41 -13.12 6.93
C LEU A 112 -14.22 -13.61 5.73
N LYS A 113 -14.88 -12.73 4.97
CA LYS A 113 -15.61 -13.11 3.76
C LYS A 113 -14.68 -13.70 2.70
N PHE A 114 -13.49 -13.14 2.51
CA PHE A 114 -12.49 -13.73 1.63
C PHE A 114 -12.12 -15.13 2.12
N PHE A 115 -11.75 -15.28 3.39
CA PHE A 115 -11.40 -16.55 4.01
C PHE A 115 -12.52 -17.60 3.87
N LEU A 116 -13.75 -17.25 4.25
CA LEU A 116 -14.92 -18.12 4.17
C LEU A 116 -15.27 -18.47 2.72
N SER A 117 -15.28 -17.51 1.79
CA SER A 117 -15.56 -17.79 0.38
C SER A 117 -14.49 -18.67 -0.26
N TYR A 118 -13.23 -18.49 0.14
CA TYR A 118 -12.14 -19.25 -0.42
C TYR A 118 -12.09 -20.67 0.15
N PHE A 119 -12.23 -20.84 1.46
CA PHE A 119 -12.10 -22.12 2.14
C PHE A 119 -13.41 -22.92 2.31
N ILE A 120 -14.57 -22.27 2.33
CA ILE A 120 -15.87 -22.91 2.59
C ILE A 120 -16.74 -23.01 1.33
N GLU A 121 -16.79 -21.98 0.48
CA GLU A 121 -17.58 -22.03 -0.76
C GLU A 121 -16.91 -22.86 -1.88
N GLY A 122 -15.89 -23.65 -1.55
CA GLY A 122 -15.32 -24.67 -2.45
C GLY A 122 -14.40 -24.14 -3.55
N LYS A 123 -13.84 -22.94 -3.38
CA LYS A 123 -12.84 -22.38 -4.32
C LYS A 123 -11.43 -22.94 -4.12
N PHE A 124 -11.19 -23.64 -3.01
CA PHE A 124 -9.94 -24.32 -2.74
C PHE A 124 -9.72 -25.49 -3.70
N ASP A 125 -8.64 -25.42 -4.47
CA ASP A 125 -8.15 -26.45 -5.37
C ASP A 125 -6.89 -27.06 -4.75
N LYS A 126 -6.99 -28.32 -4.32
CA LYS A 126 -5.92 -29.01 -3.58
C LYS A 126 -4.57 -29.00 -4.30
N GLU A 127 -4.56 -29.09 -5.63
CA GLU A 127 -3.31 -29.16 -6.40
C GLU A 127 -2.70 -27.77 -6.58
N LYS A 128 -3.54 -26.76 -6.86
CA LYS A 128 -3.09 -25.38 -7.04
C LYS A 128 -2.73 -24.70 -5.72
N ASP A 129 -3.46 -25.01 -4.66
CA ASP A 129 -3.42 -24.30 -3.39
C ASP A 129 -2.71 -25.10 -2.29
N LYS A 130 -1.92 -26.13 -2.68
CA LYS A 130 -1.17 -26.98 -1.74
C LYS A 130 -0.22 -26.19 -0.83
N GLU A 131 0.41 -25.13 -1.36
CA GLU A 131 1.33 -24.28 -0.61
C GLU A 131 0.58 -23.45 0.44
N LEU A 132 -0.62 -22.97 0.11
CA LEU A 132 -1.48 -22.26 1.04
C LEU A 132 -1.98 -23.19 2.16
N LEU A 133 -2.36 -24.43 1.81
CA LEU A 133 -2.73 -25.45 2.81
C LEU A 133 -1.55 -25.78 3.73
N PHE A 134 -0.33 -25.86 3.19
CA PHE A 134 0.88 -26.07 3.98
C PHE A 134 1.17 -24.88 4.91
N ALA A 135 1.09 -23.66 4.40
CA ALA A 135 1.29 -22.44 5.18
C ALA A 135 0.29 -22.34 6.35
N LEU A 136 -0.99 -22.62 6.11
CA LEU A 136 -2.01 -22.63 7.16
C LEU A 136 -1.68 -23.62 8.28
N LYS A 137 -1.23 -24.83 7.93
CA LYS A 137 -0.82 -25.83 8.93
C LYS A 137 0.36 -25.34 9.75
N LEU A 138 1.39 -24.78 9.10
CA LEU A 138 2.58 -24.27 9.75
C LEU A 138 2.24 -23.15 10.74
N GLU A 139 1.44 -22.19 10.31
CA GLU A 139 1.01 -21.06 11.14
C GLU A 139 0.26 -21.55 12.39
N LEU A 140 -0.64 -22.52 12.25
CA LEU A 140 -1.35 -23.12 13.38
C LEU A 140 -0.41 -23.84 14.36
N PHE A 141 0.69 -24.43 13.90
CA PHE A 141 1.67 -25.04 14.79
C PHE A 141 2.53 -24.04 15.56
N GLU A 142 2.57 -22.78 15.14
CA GLU A 142 3.22 -21.70 15.90
C GLU A 142 2.31 -21.12 16.99
N TYR A 143 0.99 -21.38 16.93
CA TYR A 143 0.06 -20.93 17.96
C TYR A 143 0.31 -21.64 19.29
N GLU A 144 0.61 -20.88 20.36
CA GLU A 144 1.09 -21.41 21.65
C GLU A 144 0.27 -22.57 22.22
N THR A 145 -1.06 -22.47 22.19
CA THR A 145 -1.97 -23.53 22.68
C THR A 145 -1.77 -24.83 21.89
N ILE A 146 -1.66 -24.75 20.57
CA ILE A 146 -1.46 -25.92 19.70
C ILE A 146 -0.02 -26.41 19.81
N LYS A 147 0.96 -25.51 19.79
CA LYS A 147 2.39 -25.81 19.90
C LYS A 147 2.69 -26.63 21.15
N LYS A 148 2.19 -26.19 22.30
CA LYS A 148 2.42 -26.83 23.62
C LYS A 148 1.53 -28.01 23.93
N SER A 149 0.44 -28.22 23.20
CA SER A 149 -0.47 -29.34 23.42
C SER A 149 0.23 -30.70 23.33
N ASP A 150 -0.09 -31.62 24.22
CA ASP A 150 0.37 -33.01 24.19
C ASP A 150 -0.51 -33.93 23.32
N ASN A 151 -1.57 -33.40 22.72
CA ASN A 151 -2.50 -34.16 21.88
C ASN A 151 -1.88 -34.52 20.51
N SER A 152 -1.06 -35.57 20.51
CA SER A 152 -0.37 -36.08 19.32
C SER A 152 -1.33 -36.56 18.22
N LYS A 153 -2.52 -37.04 18.60
CA LYS A 153 -3.55 -37.52 17.67
C LYS A 153 -4.04 -36.40 16.76
N TYR A 154 -4.53 -35.31 17.33
CA TYR A 154 -5.04 -34.19 16.52
C TYR A 154 -3.93 -33.44 15.79
N LYS A 155 -2.72 -33.33 16.37
CA LYS A 155 -1.55 -32.82 15.63
C LYS A 155 -1.22 -33.63 14.38
N SER A 156 -1.30 -34.96 14.47
CA SER A 156 -1.12 -35.85 13.32
C SER A 156 -2.22 -35.64 12.26
N LEU A 157 -3.46 -35.45 12.69
CA LEU A 157 -4.59 -35.16 11.81
C LEU A 157 -4.45 -33.81 11.09
N ILE A 158 -3.97 -32.75 11.75
CA ILE A 158 -3.63 -31.47 11.10
C ILE A 158 -2.59 -31.67 10.00
N ARG A 159 -1.52 -32.42 10.25
CA ARG A 159 -0.48 -32.70 9.23
C ARG A 159 -1.07 -33.41 8.01
N LYS A 160 -1.94 -34.39 8.25
CA LYS A 160 -2.57 -35.23 7.21
C LYS A 160 -3.78 -34.61 6.52
N ALA A 161 -4.34 -33.52 7.05
CA ALA A 161 -5.51 -32.85 6.49
C ALA A 161 -5.29 -32.47 5.02
N GLN A 162 -6.30 -32.69 4.20
CA GLN A 162 -6.29 -32.45 2.75
C GLN A 162 -7.07 -31.20 2.36
N SER A 163 -7.80 -30.61 3.31
CA SER A 163 -8.52 -29.36 3.11
C SER A 163 -8.30 -28.38 4.27
N PRO A 164 -8.46 -27.07 4.03
CA PRO A 164 -8.40 -26.04 5.08
C PRO A 164 -9.46 -26.22 6.16
N TYR A 165 -10.67 -26.68 5.80
CA TYR A 165 -11.72 -26.98 6.78
C TYR A 165 -11.30 -28.09 7.77
N GLU A 166 -10.69 -29.17 7.28
CA GLU A 166 -10.17 -30.24 8.16
C GLU A 166 -9.08 -29.72 9.11
N VAL A 167 -8.17 -28.88 8.59
CA VAL A 167 -7.12 -28.24 9.39
C VAL A 167 -7.72 -27.43 10.54
N LEU A 168 -8.71 -26.58 10.25
CA LEU A 168 -9.40 -25.76 11.27
C LEU A 168 -10.17 -26.61 12.27
N LYS A 169 -10.90 -27.63 11.79
CA LYS A 169 -11.63 -28.57 12.67
C LYS A 169 -10.70 -29.19 13.72
N TYR A 170 -9.58 -29.77 13.29
CA TYR A 170 -8.66 -30.42 14.23
C TYR A 170 -7.92 -29.43 15.13
N ALA A 171 -7.72 -28.19 14.69
CA ALA A 171 -7.17 -27.14 15.54
C ALA A 171 -8.13 -26.77 16.68
N VAL A 172 -9.44 -26.63 16.40
CA VAL A 172 -10.48 -26.39 17.42
C VAL A 172 -10.51 -27.52 18.44
N GLU A 173 -10.47 -28.78 17.99
CA GLU A 173 -10.45 -29.96 18.87
C GLU A 173 -9.26 -29.96 19.85
N ILE A 174 -8.07 -29.50 19.40
CA ILE A 174 -6.92 -29.33 20.29
C ILE A 174 -7.20 -28.25 21.34
N ILE A 175 -7.75 -27.11 20.93
CA ILE A 175 -8.03 -25.99 21.83
C ILE A 175 -9.06 -26.40 22.89
N GLU A 176 -10.12 -27.09 22.50
CA GLU A 176 -11.14 -27.61 23.43
C GLU A 176 -10.54 -28.61 24.42
N TYR A 177 -9.71 -29.54 23.96
CA TYR A 177 -8.98 -30.48 24.80
C TYR A 177 -8.10 -29.78 25.85
N GLU A 178 -7.31 -28.79 25.44
CA GLU A 178 -6.43 -28.03 26.35
C GLU A 178 -7.22 -27.17 27.35
N ASN A 179 -8.36 -26.63 26.95
CA ASN A 179 -9.22 -25.86 27.85
C ASN A 179 -9.82 -26.76 28.94
N GLN A 180 -10.37 -27.92 28.58
CA GLN A 180 -10.90 -28.89 29.55
C GLN A 180 -9.84 -29.34 30.57
N LYS A 181 -8.60 -29.55 30.12
CA LYS A 181 -7.47 -29.91 30.98
C LYS A 181 -7.14 -28.82 32.00
N LYS A 182 -7.23 -27.54 31.60
CA LYS A 182 -7.00 -26.40 32.50
C LYS A 182 -8.10 -26.29 33.55
N ASP A 183 -9.37 -26.46 33.16
CA ASP A 183 -10.50 -26.37 34.08
C ASP A 183 -10.43 -27.47 35.16
N THR A 184 -10.05 -28.69 34.78
CA THR A 184 -9.89 -29.80 35.73
C THR A 184 -8.70 -29.59 36.68
N SER A 185 -7.67 -28.85 36.27
CA SER A 185 -6.49 -28.57 37.08
C SER A 185 -6.67 -27.40 38.06
N GLN A 186 -7.75 -26.61 37.94
CA GLN A 186 -8.07 -25.49 38.84
C GLN A 186 -9.04 -25.89 39.96
N GLU A 187 -9.70 -27.04 39.85
CA GLU A 187 -10.62 -27.60 40.85
C GLU A 187 -9.93 -28.56 41.85
N THR A 188 -8.60 -28.73 41.76
CA THR A 188 -7.79 -29.56 42.68
C THR A 188 -6.77 -28.72 43.44
#